data_AF-A0A0C3CMC1-F1
#
_entry.id   AF-A0A0C3CMC1-F1
#
_cell.length_a   1.000
_cell.length_b   1.000
_cell.length_c   1.000
_cell.angle_alpha   90.00
_cell.angle_beta   90.00
_cell.angle_gamma   90.00
#
_symmetry.space_group_name_H-M   'P 1'
#
loop_
_entity.id
_entity.type
_entity.pdbx_description
1 polymer ?
#
loop_
_entity_poly.entity_id
_entity_poly.type
_entity_poly.pdbx_seq_one_letter_code
_entity_poly.pdbx_strand_id
1 'polypeptide(L)'
;MPKTRFVCVSDTHNAEPGGAFKLPKGDVLLHAGDMTNQGSYSELQKAIKWLEQADFEAKIVIAGFHNQNLQDPPKCQQLLEASPSIMWLKHGSAVVNLQSPTGPRTTFKIFGSPYSPANGTWAFGYGVDEASHIWEGIPADADIILTHTPPMHHCDDGRVRQSAGCPSLQEALRRIRPRLAVCGHVHEGRGVDFVRWSPAASASDTTYREESTKRWEDPGKGNKKISLVDLTIKRDDAIDNISLVCHPDEMDAGSSISLSSVITPDNLRLDSKAKHRGISNPIPSPAAECQELALNESLGYQETCIVNAAIMASSWPHGPGGKKFNKPIVVDIDLPTWEK
;
A
#
# COMPACT_ATOMS: atom_id res chain seq x y z
N MET A 1 0.40 17.41 5.99
CA MET A 1 -0.25 16.52 5.00
C MET A 1 -1.72 16.38 5.37
N PRO A 2 -2.68 16.69 4.49
CA PRO A 2 -4.09 16.44 4.75
C PRO A 2 -4.43 14.95 4.67
N LYS A 3 -5.46 14.56 5.43
CA LYS A 3 -5.96 13.20 5.50
C LYS A 3 -6.76 12.86 4.24
N THR A 4 -6.38 11.77 3.58
CA THR A 4 -7.14 11.12 2.50
C THR A 4 -7.75 9.82 3.03
N ARG A 5 -9.04 9.60 2.74
CA ARG A 5 -9.78 8.41 3.16
C ARG A 5 -9.96 7.44 2.00
N PHE A 6 -9.37 6.25 2.16
CA PHE A 6 -9.53 5.12 1.26
C PHE A 6 -10.61 4.17 1.78
N VAL A 7 -11.50 3.72 0.90
CA VAL A 7 -12.43 2.64 1.16
C VAL A 7 -11.98 1.42 0.36
N CYS A 8 -11.53 0.39 1.07
CA CYS A 8 -10.95 -0.81 0.48
C CYS A 8 -11.99 -1.93 0.46
N VAL A 9 -12.18 -2.51 -0.72
CA VAL A 9 -13.02 -3.68 -0.96
C VAL A 9 -12.32 -4.66 -1.89
N SER A 10 -12.71 -5.93 -1.82
CA SER A 10 -12.31 -6.98 -2.76
C SER A 10 -13.35 -8.10 -2.69
N ASP A 11 -13.31 -9.04 -3.64
CA ASP A 11 -14.07 -10.29 -3.54
C ASP A 11 -15.55 -10.03 -3.31
N THR A 12 -16.13 -9.11 -4.10
CA THR A 12 -17.55 -8.76 -3.99
C THR A 12 -18.43 -9.82 -4.62
N HIS A 13 -17.93 -10.61 -5.58
CA HIS A 13 -18.61 -11.83 -6.08
C HIS A 13 -20.09 -11.58 -6.47
N ASN A 14 -20.32 -10.60 -7.35
CA ASN A 14 -21.62 -10.04 -7.77
C ASN A 14 -22.43 -9.32 -6.69
N ALA A 15 -21.92 -9.21 -5.47
CA ALA A 15 -22.56 -8.41 -4.44
C ALA A 15 -22.32 -6.92 -4.70
N GLU A 16 -23.32 -6.11 -4.42
CA GLU A 16 -23.27 -4.66 -4.60
C GLU A 16 -23.63 -3.92 -3.30
N PRO A 17 -23.20 -2.65 -3.16
CA PRO A 17 -23.61 -1.81 -2.05
C PRO A 17 -25.13 -1.66 -1.97
N GLY A 18 -25.67 -1.62 -0.75
CA GLY A 18 -27.12 -1.50 -0.50
C GLY A 18 -27.84 -2.84 -0.32
N GLY A 19 -27.21 -3.94 -0.71
CA GLY A 19 -27.62 -5.30 -0.34
C GLY A 19 -26.68 -5.91 0.70
N ALA A 20 -25.55 -6.43 0.22
CA ALA A 20 -24.62 -7.23 1.01
C ALA A 20 -23.73 -6.41 1.97
N PHE A 21 -23.35 -5.21 1.55
CA PHE A 21 -22.51 -4.30 2.31
C PHE A 21 -22.92 -2.84 2.06
N LYS A 22 -22.35 -1.91 2.83
CA LYS A 22 -22.54 -0.47 2.64
C LYS A 22 -21.18 0.18 2.45
N LEU A 23 -21.07 1.06 1.46
CA LEU A 23 -19.88 1.91 1.28
C LEU A 23 -19.97 3.10 2.24
N PRO A 24 -19.03 3.25 3.19
CA PRO A 24 -18.90 4.48 3.96
C PRO A 24 -18.39 5.61 3.06
N LYS A 25 -18.55 6.87 3.50
CA LYS A 25 -17.96 8.02 2.80
C LYS A 25 -16.44 7.92 2.80
N GLY A 26 -15.83 8.24 1.66
CA GLY A 26 -14.38 8.38 1.49
C GLY A 26 -14.05 9.14 0.22
N ASP A 27 -12.75 9.36 -0.01
CA ASP A 27 -12.26 10.10 -1.16
C ASP A 27 -11.92 9.15 -2.32
N VAL A 28 -11.34 7.99 -1.99
CA VAL A 28 -10.89 6.98 -2.97
C VAL A 28 -11.50 5.61 -2.66
N LEU A 29 -12.09 4.97 -3.67
CA LEU A 29 -12.51 3.57 -3.63
C LEU A 29 -11.44 2.69 -4.27
N LEU A 30 -10.94 1.69 -3.55
CA LEU A 30 -10.03 0.66 -4.05
C LEU A 30 -10.75 -0.68 -4.12
N HIS A 31 -10.80 -1.31 -5.30
CA HIS A 31 -11.32 -2.67 -5.48
C HIS A 31 -10.21 -3.65 -5.90
N ALA A 32 -9.86 -4.59 -5.02
CA ALA A 32 -8.71 -5.50 -5.19
C ALA A 32 -9.04 -6.82 -5.94
N GLY A 33 -9.94 -6.77 -6.94
CA GLY A 33 -10.28 -7.93 -7.76
C GLY A 33 -11.50 -8.74 -7.29
N ASP A 34 -11.84 -9.78 -8.05
CA ASP A 34 -13.01 -10.67 -7.83
C ASP A 34 -14.36 -9.95 -7.64
N MET A 35 -14.65 -9.04 -8.57
CA MET A 35 -15.94 -8.35 -8.64
C MET A 35 -17.11 -9.28 -9.01
N THR A 36 -16.82 -10.37 -9.71
CA THR A 36 -17.82 -11.25 -10.32
C THR A 36 -17.63 -12.71 -9.90
N ASN A 37 -18.70 -13.52 -9.84
CA ASN A 37 -18.53 -14.96 -9.57
C ASN A 37 -18.04 -15.74 -10.79
N GLN A 38 -18.46 -15.34 -12.00
CA GLN A 38 -18.24 -16.12 -13.22
C GLN A 38 -17.50 -15.35 -14.33
N GLY A 39 -17.14 -14.08 -14.10
CA GLY A 39 -16.46 -13.25 -15.09
C GLY A 39 -17.28 -12.96 -16.35
N SER A 40 -18.60 -13.19 -16.32
CA SER A 40 -19.43 -13.00 -17.50
C SER A 40 -19.58 -11.50 -17.82
N TYR A 41 -19.75 -11.18 -19.11
CA TYR A 41 -19.99 -9.80 -19.55
C TYR A 41 -21.13 -9.12 -18.76
N SER A 42 -22.22 -9.86 -18.51
CA SER A 42 -23.39 -9.33 -17.80
C SER A 42 -23.14 -9.06 -16.31
N GLU A 43 -22.29 -9.87 -15.66
CA GLU A 43 -21.90 -9.65 -14.26
C GLU A 43 -20.95 -8.46 -14.17
N LEU A 44 -19.97 -8.40 -15.07
CA LEU A 44 -19.03 -7.30 -15.13
C LEU A 44 -19.74 -5.96 -15.39
N GLN A 45 -20.70 -5.95 -16.32
CA GLN A 45 -21.51 -4.76 -16.59
C GLN A 45 -22.28 -4.28 -15.34
N LYS A 46 -22.82 -5.21 -14.53
CA LYS A 46 -23.47 -4.86 -13.25
C LYS A 46 -22.47 -4.32 -12.23
N ALA A 47 -21.29 -4.94 -12.14
CA ALA A 47 -20.24 -4.49 -11.23
C ALA A 47 -19.77 -3.07 -11.57
N ILE A 48 -19.46 -2.81 -12.84
CA ILE A 48 -19.06 -1.50 -13.35
C ILE A 48 -20.16 -0.47 -13.09
N LYS A 49 -21.42 -0.81 -13.33
CA LYS A 49 -22.53 0.11 -13.11
C LYS A 49 -22.57 0.64 -11.67
N TRP A 50 -22.47 -0.22 -10.66
CA TRP A 50 -22.50 0.27 -9.27
C TRP A 50 -21.21 1.00 -8.90
N LEU A 51 -20.06 0.57 -9.43
CA LEU A 51 -18.78 1.25 -9.23
C LEU A 51 -18.81 2.68 -9.79
N GLU A 52 -19.34 2.89 -10.99
CA GLU A 52 -19.49 4.21 -11.60
C GLU A 52 -20.39 5.13 -10.77
N GLN A 53 -21.46 4.56 -10.19
CA GLN A 53 -22.42 5.25 -9.33
C GLN A 53 -21.91 5.56 -7.92
N ALA A 54 -20.79 4.94 -7.50
CA ALA A 54 -20.24 5.17 -6.18
C ALA A 54 -19.70 6.60 -6.05
N ASP A 55 -20.11 7.30 -5.00
CA ASP A 55 -19.77 8.70 -4.71
C ASP A 55 -18.36 8.81 -4.10
N PHE A 56 -17.37 8.62 -4.96
CA PHE A 56 -15.94 8.76 -4.68
C PHE A 56 -15.29 9.58 -5.79
N GLU A 57 -14.28 10.36 -5.42
CA GLU A 57 -13.56 11.17 -6.39
C GLU A 57 -12.72 10.31 -7.34
N ALA A 58 -12.04 9.29 -6.80
CA ALA A 58 -11.33 8.29 -7.59
C ALA A 58 -11.84 6.87 -7.26
N LYS A 59 -12.09 6.08 -8.31
CA LYS A 59 -12.40 4.64 -8.19
C LYS A 59 -11.34 3.86 -8.93
N ILE A 60 -10.49 3.15 -8.20
CA ILE A 60 -9.36 2.42 -8.75
C ILE A 60 -9.61 0.93 -8.54
N VAL A 61 -9.56 0.18 -9.64
CA VAL A 61 -9.87 -1.25 -9.63
C VAL A 61 -8.78 -2.04 -10.32
N ILE A 62 -8.57 -3.26 -9.81
CA ILE A 62 -7.92 -4.34 -10.54
C ILE A 62 -8.99 -5.40 -10.81
N ALA A 63 -8.94 -6.08 -11.95
CA ALA A 63 -10.00 -7.00 -12.36
C ALA A 63 -9.43 -8.34 -12.84
N GLY A 64 -10.05 -9.43 -12.37
CA GLY A 64 -9.85 -10.79 -12.85
C GLY A 64 -10.92 -11.20 -13.85
N PHE A 65 -10.50 -11.67 -15.03
CA PHE A 65 -11.26 -12.46 -16.02
C PHE A 65 -11.62 -13.86 -15.48
N HIS A 66 -12.64 -14.52 -16.00
CA HIS A 66 -12.73 -15.99 -15.92
C HIS A 66 -12.78 -16.58 -17.31
N ASN A 67 -12.10 -17.72 -17.50
CA ASN A 67 -12.14 -18.50 -18.74
C ASN A 67 -13.02 -19.74 -18.61
N GLN A 68 -13.86 -19.87 -17.57
CA GLN A 68 -14.71 -21.06 -17.38
C GLN A 68 -15.82 -21.19 -18.42
N ASN A 69 -16.34 -20.05 -18.93
CA ASN A 69 -17.21 -19.99 -20.10
C ASN A 69 -16.54 -19.11 -21.15
N LEU A 70 -16.58 -19.51 -22.43
CA LEU A 70 -16.01 -18.80 -23.58
C LEU A 70 -16.66 -17.41 -23.75
N GLN A 71 -16.29 -16.44 -22.91
CA GLN A 71 -16.58 -15.04 -23.09
C GLN A 71 -15.40 -14.42 -23.82
N ASP A 72 -15.70 -13.48 -24.71
CA ASP A 72 -14.70 -12.72 -25.46
C ASP A 72 -13.93 -11.80 -24.50
N PRO A 73 -12.66 -12.12 -24.14
CA PRO A 73 -11.94 -11.35 -23.15
C PRO A 73 -11.76 -9.88 -23.58
N PRO A 74 -11.33 -9.55 -24.82
CA PRO A 74 -11.35 -8.17 -25.32
C PRO A 74 -12.66 -7.41 -25.06
N LYS A 75 -13.80 -8.05 -25.31
CA LYS A 75 -15.10 -7.41 -25.09
C LYS A 75 -15.38 -7.11 -23.60
N CYS A 76 -14.97 -7.99 -22.69
CA CYS A 76 -15.06 -7.73 -21.25
C CYS A 76 -14.09 -6.62 -20.80
N GLN A 77 -12.86 -6.63 -21.31
CA GLN A 77 -11.86 -5.59 -21.00
C GLN A 77 -12.33 -4.21 -21.47
N GLN A 78 -12.94 -4.13 -22.65
CA GLN A 78 -13.51 -2.92 -23.20
C GLN A 78 -14.53 -2.25 -22.27
N LEU A 79 -15.28 -3.01 -21.46
CA LEU A 79 -16.23 -2.43 -20.49
C LEU A 79 -15.52 -1.59 -19.42
N LEU A 80 -14.37 -2.06 -18.92
CA LEU A 80 -13.58 -1.32 -17.93
C LEU A 80 -12.81 -0.17 -18.59
N GLU A 81 -12.24 -0.39 -19.78
CA GLU A 81 -11.49 0.64 -20.52
C GLU A 81 -12.37 1.80 -20.99
N ALA A 82 -13.63 1.52 -21.33
CA ALA A 82 -14.58 2.53 -21.77
C ALA A 82 -15.23 3.30 -20.61
N SER A 83 -15.03 2.90 -19.36
CA SER A 83 -15.62 3.62 -18.23
C SER A 83 -14.95 4.98 -18.07
N PRO A 84 -15.72 6.09 -18.06
CA PRO A 84 -15.14 7.43 -17.91
C PRO A 84 -14.76 7.76 -16.46
N SER A 85 -15.10 6.90 -15.49
CA SER A 85 -15.00 7.24 -14.07
C SER A 85 -14.33 6.17 -13.21
N ILE A 86 -13.81 5.11 -13.84
CA ILE A 86 -13.07 4.04 -13.20
C ILE A 86 -11.65 4.01 -13.78
N MET A 87 -10.65 4.04 -12.91
CA MET A 87 -9.26 3.79 -13.26
C MET A 87 -8.98 2.30 -13.13
N TRP A 88 -8.87 1.60 -14.25
CA TRP A 88 -8.54 0.19 -14.27
C TRP A 88 -7.02 -0.03 -14.44
N LEU A 89 -6.39 -0.65 -13.45
CA LEU A 89 -4.97 -0.99 -13.49
C LEU A 89 -4.77 -2.47 -13.88
N LYS A 90 -3.99 -2.68 -14.95
CA LYS A 90 -3.63 -4.00 -15.50
C LYS A 90 -2.13 -4.24 -15.37
N HIS A 91 -1.67 -4.50 -14.15
CA HIS A 91 -0.23 -4.64 -13.87
C HIS A 91 0.55 -3.39 -14.29
N GLY A 92 0.22 -2.26 -13.66
CA GLY A 92 0.81 -0.97 -14.00
C GLY A 92 0.57 0.09 -12.94
N SER A 93 1.18 1.26 -13.16
CA SER A 93 1.17 2.37 -12.20
C SER A 93 0.43 3.59 -12.70
N ALA A 94 -0.06 4.39 -11.75
CA ALA A 94 -0.63 5.70 -11.99
C ALA A 94 -0.20 6.68 -10.88
N VAL A 95 -0.13 7.96 -11.24
CA VAL A 95 -0.11 9.07 -10.29
C VAL A 95 -1.52 9.59 -10.20
N VAL A 96 -2.10 9.61 -9.00
CA VAL A 96 -3.47 10.05 -8.76
C VAL A 96 -3.43 11.41 -8.08
N ASN A 97 -4.09 12.39 -8.68
CA ASN A 97 -4.28 13.71 -8.10
C ASN A 97 -5.77 13.90 -7.78
N LEU A 98 -6.11 14.05 -6.51
CA LEU A 98 -7.46 14.41 -6.10
C LEU A 98 -7.60 15.93 -6.26
N GLN A 99 -8.51 16.39 -7.10
CA GLN A 99 -8.72 17.78 -7.49
C GLN A 99 -9.99 18.41 -6.88
N SER A 100 -10.82 17.64 -6.17
CA SER A 100 -12.05 18.15 -5.57
C SER A 100 -11.75 19.37 -4.70
N PRO A 101 -12.38 20.54 -4.95
CA PRO A 101 -12.14 21.76 -4.17
C PRO A 101 -12.50 21.62 -2.68
N THR A 102 -13.41 20.71 -2.38
CA THR A 102 -13.84 20.37 -1.02
C THR A 102 -13.18 19.10 -0.47
N GLY A 103 -12.32 18.46 -1.28
CA GLY A 103 -11.60 17.23 -0.94
C GLY A 103 -10.20 17.49 -0.38
N PRO A 104 -9.41 16.43 -0.17
CA PRO A 104 -8.10 16.54 0.48
C PRO A 104 -7.02 17.19 -0.39
N ARG A 105 -7.24 17.27 -1.71
CA ARG A 105 -6.30 17.83 -2.70
C ARG A 105 -4.91 17.19 -2.70
N THR A 106 -4.88 15.87 -2.49
CA THR A 106 -3.66 15.07 -2.33
C THR A 106 -3.20 14.41 -3.61
N THR A 107 -1.93 13.98 -3.62
CA THR A 107 -1.32 13.17 -4.66
C THR A 107 -0.68 11.92 -4.09
N PHE A 108 -0.73 10.83 -4.85
CA PHE A 108 -0.07 9.57 -4.51
C PHE A 108 0.22 8.72 -5.75
N LYS A 109 1.22 7.85 -5.64
CA LYS A 109 1.57 6.85 -6.64
C LYS A 109 0.96 5.50 -6.26
N ILE A 110 0.26 4.88 -7.19
CA ILE A 110 -0.33 3.56 -7.00
C ILE A 110 0.16 2.60 -8.08
N PHE A 111 0.49 1.38 -7.68
CA PHE A 111 0.66 0.25 -8.58
C PHE A 111 -0.50 -0.73 -8.39
N GLY A 112 -1.06 -1.24 -9.48
CA GLY A 112 -2.19 -2.18 -9.46
C GLY A 112 -1.95 -3.40 -10.33
N SER A 113 -2.18 -4.61 -9.79
CA SER A 113 -1.99 -5.87 -10.52
C SER A 113 -3.09 -6.90 -10.20
N PRO A 114 -3.82 -7.43 -11.21
CA PRO A 114 -4.83 -8.47 -11.01
C PRO A 114 -4.23 -9.88 -10.84
N TYR A 115 -2.92 -10.04 -11.03
CA TYR A 115 -2.26 -11.34 -11.05
C TYR A 115 -2.37 -12.09 -9.71
N SER A 116 -2.65 -13.39 -9.79
CA SER A 116 -2.65 -14.32 -8.65
C SER A 116 -2.09 -15.69 -9.04
N PRO A 117 -1.62 -16.50 -8.08
CA PRO A 117 -1.18 -17.87 -8.38
C PRO A 117 -2.30 -18.64 -9.08
N ALA A 118 -1.98 -19.29 -10.21
CA ALA A 118 -2.97 -19.98 -11.02
C ALA A 118 -3.61 -21.13 -10.23
N ASN A 119 -4.94 -21.11 -10.09
CA ASN A 119 -5.72 -22.20 -9.52
C ASN A 119 -6.86 -22.57 -10.47
N GLY A 120 -6.59 -23.41 -11.46
CA GLY A 120 -7.56 -23.76 -12.49
C GLY A 120 -7.57 -22.77 -13.65
N THR A 121 -8.75 -22.44 -14.19
CA THR A 121 -8.93 -21.65 -15.42
C THR A 121 -9.35 -20.20 -15.18
N TRP A 122 -9.02 -19.63 -14.03
CA TRP A 122 -9.22 -18.21 -13.76
C TRP A 122 -8.21 -17.37 -14.56
N ALA A 123 -8.60 -16.18 -15.01
CA ALA A 123 -7.68 -15.31 -15.74
C ALA A 123 -6.67 -14.66 -14.80
N PHE A 124 -5.58 -14.13 -15.37
CA PHE A 124 -4.46 -13.53 -14.62
C PHE A 124 -3.82 -14.51 -13.62
N GLY A 125 -3.94 -15.81 -13.88
CA GLY A 125 -3.16 -16.82 -13.20
C GLY A 125 -1.71 -16.80 -13.67
N TYR A 126 -0.76 -16.97 -12.74
CA TYR A 126 0.65 -17.22 -13.05
C TYR A 126 1.15 -18.48 -12.36
N GLY A 127 2.17 -19.12 -12.93
CA GLY A 127 2.90 -20.23 -12.34
C GLY A 127 3.90 -19.75 -11.28
N VAL A 128 4.26 -20.62 -10.33
CA VAL A 128 5.17 -20.28 -9.22
C VAL A 128 6.49 -19.69 -9.72
N ASP A 129 7.02 -20.19 -10.83
CA ASP A 129 8.29 -19.75 -11.41
C ASP A 129 8.21 -18.35 -12.06
N GLU A 130 7.00 -17.86 -12.39
CA GLU A 130 6.79 -16.54 -12.98
C GLU A 130 6.63 -15.43 -11.92
N ALA A 131 6.33 -15.82 -10.67
CA ALA A 131 5.96 -14.89 -9.61
C ALA A 131 7.03 -13.80 -9.36
N SER A 132 8.31 -14.20 -9.31
CA SER A 132 9.40 -13.25 -9.06
C SER A 132 9.51 -12.21 -10.17
N HIS A 133 9.46 -12.64 -11.42
CA HIS A 133 9.53 -11.74 -12.58
C HIS A 133 8.35 -10.77 -12.64
N ILE A 134 7.14 -11.22 -12.28
CA ILE A 134 5.95 -10.37 -12.20
C ILE A 134 6.15 -9.28 -11.14
N TRP A 135 6.57 -9.64 -9.93
CA TRP A 135 6.64 -8.69 -8.82
C TRP A 135 7.92 -7.82 -8.82
N GLU A 136 8.91 -8.13 -9.66
CA GLU A 136 10.02 -7.23 -9.99
C GLU A 136 9.53 -5.94 -10.69
N GLY A 137 8.43 -6.01 -11.44
CA GLY A 137 7.88 -4.89 -12.20
C GLY A 137 7.26 -3.76 -11.35
N ILE A 138 7.10 -3.96 -10.03
CA ILE A 138 6.53 -2.93 -9.17
C ILE A 138 7.55 -1.80 -8.93
N PRO A 139 7.21 -0.52 -9.21
CA PRO A 139 8.10 0.61 -8.97
C PRO A 139 8.47 0.76 -7.51
N ALA A 140 9.73 1.12 -7.25
CA ALA A 140 10.27 1.32 -5.90
C ALA A 140 9.65 2.51 -5.15
N ASP A 141 9.01 3.45 -5.87
CA ASP A 141 8.41 4.66 -5.34
C ASP A 141 6.87 4.58 -5.24
N ALA A 142 6.29 3.38 -5.28
CA ALA A 142 4.85 3.19 -5.12
C ALA A 142 4.43 3.46 -3.66
N ASP A 143 3.57 4.47 -3.45
CA ASP A 143 2.98 4.76 -2.13
C ASP A 143 1.94 3.70 -1.74
N ILE A 144 1.19 3.21 -2.73
CA ILE A 144 0.11 2.24 -2.59
C ILE A 144 0.31 1.09 -3.56
N ILE A 145 0.17 -0.14 -3.08
CA ILE A 145 0.17 -1.35 -3.89
C ILE A 145 -1.22 -2.01 -3.79
N LEU A 146 -1.86 -2.24 -4.93
CA LEU A 146 -3.17 -2.90 -5.04
C LEU A 146 -3.00 -4.22 -5.81
N THR A 147 -3.03 -5.35 -5.12
CA THR A 147 -2.90 -6.69 -5.73
C THR A 147 -4.14 -7.51 -5.48
N HIS A 148 -4.40 -8.54 -6.30
CA HIS A 148 -5.48 -9.47 -5.96
C HIS A 148 -5.00 -10.48 -4.90
N THR A 149 -3.84 -11.11 -5.16
CA THR A 149 -3.23 -12.06 -4.22
C THR A 149 -2.63 -11.33 -2.99
N PRO A 150 -2.79 -11.89 -1.77
CA PRO A 150 -2.08 -11.39 -0.59
C PRO A 150 -0.59 -11.77 -0.63
N PRO A 151 0.29 -11.00 0.03
CA PRO A 151 1.65 -11.44 0.32
C PRO A 151 1.64 -12.62 1.30
N MET A 152 2.63 -13.51 1.21
CA MET A 152 2.77 -14.63 2.15
C MET A 152 2.82 -14.13 3.60
N HIS A 153 2.16 -14.85 4.51
CA HIS A 153 2.11 -14.62 5.96
C HIS A 153 1.36 -13.38 6.46
N HIS A 154 0.83 -12.53 5.58
CA HIS A 154 0.06 -11.36 6.00
C HIS A 154 -1.34 -11.39 5.41
N CYS A 155 -2.33 -11.43 6.30
CA CYS A 155 -3.75 -11.48 5.94
C CYS A 155 -4.08 -12.55 4.87
N ASP A 156 -3.44 -13.71 4.96
CA ASP A 156 -3.50 -14.79 3.97
C ASP A 156 -3.86 -16.16 4.58
N ASP A 157 -4.48 -16.14 5.75
CA ASP A 157 -4.91 -17.31 6.50
C ASP A 157 -5.91 -18.15 5.67
N GLY A 158 -5.42 -19.19 4.99
CA GLY A 158 -6.26 -20.08 4.19
C GLY A 158 -7.08 -21.07 5.04
N ARG A 159 -8.04 -21.75 4.41
CA ARG A 159 -8.96 -22.72 5.07
C ARG A 159 -8.27 -23.84 5.85
N VAL A 160 -7.05 -24.21 5.46
CA VAL A 160 -6.30 -25.35 6.03
C VAL A 160 -5.21 -24.88 7.01
N ARG A 161 -5.29 -23.64 7.51
CA ARG A 161 -4.24 -23.01 8.36
C ARG A 161 -2.85 -23.03 7.69
N GLN A 162 -2.82 -22.94 6.37
CA GLN A 162 -1.62 -22.74 5.58
C GLN A 162 -1.72 -21.38 4.90
N SER A 163 -0.60 -20.67 4.89
CA SER A 163 -0.42 -19.42 4.17
C SER A 163 -0.73 -19.62 2.69
N ALA A 164 -1.69 -18.86 2.16
CA ALA A 164 -2.09 -18.89 0.76
C ALA A 164 -1.51 -17.72 -0.05
N GLY A 165 -0.76 -16.83 0.59
CA GLY A 165 -0.13 -15.67 -0.05
C GLY A 165 1.11 -16.01 -0.86
N CYS A 166 1.53 -15.03 -1.66
CA CYS A 166 2.67 -15.17 -2.57
C CYS A 166 4.00 -14.78 -1.88
N PRO A 167 5.01 -15.67 -1.83
CA PRO A 167 6.32 -15.35 -1.26
C PRO A 167 7.04 -14.23 -2.02
N SER A 168 7.02 -14.28 -3.35
CA SER A 168 7.66 -13.25 -4.19
C SER A 168 7.01 -11.87 -4.03
N LEU A 169 5.70 -11.81 -3.73
CA LEU A 169 5.04 -10.55 -3.42
C LEU A 169 5.46 -10.03 -2.04
N GLN A 170 5.61 -10.89 -1.04
CA GLN A 170 6.11 -10.50 0.28
C GLN A 170 7.53 -9.91 0.18
N GLU A 171 8.40 -10.51 -0.62
CA GLU A 171 9.73 -9.97 -0.94
C GLU A 171 9.67 -8.62 -1.66
N ALA A 172 8.72 -8.44 -2.59
CA ALA A 172 8.52 -7.16 -3.26
C ALA A 172 8.06 -6.08 -2.27
N LEU A 173 7.11 -6.38 -1.38
CA LEU A 173 6.67 -5.43 -0.35
C LEU A 173 7.81 -5.06 0.61
N ARG A 174 8.67 -6.01 0.98
CA ARG A 174 9.86 -5.77 1.80
C ARG A 174 10.85 -4.80 1.13
N ARG A 175 10.97 -4.89 -0.20
CA ARG A 175 11.84 -4.03 -1.02
C ARG A 175 11.27 -2.63 -1.24
N ILE A 176 9.96 -2.53 -1.48
CA ILE A 176 9.31 -1.28 -1.91
C ILE A 176 8.78 -0.49 -0.71
N ARG A 177 8.29 -1.22 0.29
CA ARG A 177 7.74 -0.69 1.54
C ARG A 177 6.68 0.39 1.30
N PRO A 178 5.58 0.09 0.59
CA PRO A 178 4.50 1.06 0.42
C PRO A 178 3.88 1.41 1.78
N ARG A 179 3.19 2.54 1.87
CA ARG A 179 2.41 2.87 3.09
C ARG A 179 1.21 1.95 3.25
N LEU A 180 0.60 1.60 2.12
CA LEU A 180 -0.60 0.79 2.06
C LEU A 180 -0.47 -0.27 0.97
N ALA A 181 -0.61 -1.54 1.35
CA ALA A 181 -0.81 -2.64 0.43
C ALA A 181 -2.22 -3.19 0.61
N VAL A 182 -3.03 -3.24 -0.45
CA VAL A 182 -4.41 -3.74 -0.40
C VAL A 182 -4.52 -4.98 -1.28
N CYS A 183 -5.09 -6.04 -0.71
CA CYS A 183 -5.31 -7.31 -1.38
C CYS A 183 -6.70 -7.91 -1.12
N GLY A 184 -6.94 -9.10 -1.66
CA GLY A 184 -8.15 -9.88 -1.47
C GLY A 184 -7.86 -11.38 -1.59
N HIS A 185 -8.65 -12.09 -2.40
CA HIS A 185 -8.50 -13.49 -2.82
C HIS A 185 -8.72 -14.53 -1.71
N VAL A 186 -8.12 -14.33 -0.53
CA VAL A 186 -8.23 -15.22 0.62
C VAL A 186 -9.26 -14.64 1.58
N HIS A 187 -10.52 -15.04 1.43
CA HIS A 187 -11.65 -14.48 2.20
C HIS A 187 -11.47 -14.57 3.72
N GLU A 188 -10.94 -15.70 4.20
CA GLU A 188 -10.67 -15.95 5.62
C GLU A 188 -9.56 -15.06 6.17
N GLY A 189 -8.69 -14.55 5.29
CA GLY A 189 -7.60 -13.63 5.61
C GLY A 189 -8.03 -12.18 5.80
N ARG A 190 -9.32 -11.84 5.64
CA ARG A 190 -9.85 -10.49 5.86
C ARG A 190 -9.37 -9.90 7.18
N GLY A 191 -8.57 -8.85 7.10
CA GLY A 191 -7.88 -8.28 8.25
C GLY A 191 -6.88 -7.22 7.82
N VAL A 192 -6.11 -6.75 8.81
CA VAL A 192 -5.04 -5.77 8.61
C VAL A 192 -3.83 -6.18 9.43
N ASP A 193 -2.67 -6.16 8.81
CA ASP A 193 -1.37 -6.34 9.46
C ASP A 193 -0.55 -5.05 9.31
N PHE A 194 0.02 -4.57 10.40
CA PHE A 194 1.04 -3.53 10.39
C PHE A 194 2.39 -4.22 10.45
N VAL A 195 3.17 -4.11 9.38
CA VAL A 195 4.47 -4.77 9.25
C VAL A 195 5.57 -3.74 9.34
N ARG A 196 6.47 -3.90 10.30
CA ARG A 196 7.67 -3.08 10.44
C ARG A 196 8.85 -3.78 9.78
N TRP A 197 9.52 -3.08 8.89
CA TRP A 197 10.69 -3.57 8.17
C TRP A 197 11.96 -3.09 8.87
N SER A 198 12.95 -3.98 9.01
CA SER A 198 14.22 -3.61 9.63
C SER A 198 14.90 -2.51 8.82
N PRO A 199 15.53 -1.52 9.48
CA PRO A 199 16.35 -0.53 8.78
C PRO A 199 17.51 -1.22 8.04
N ALA A 200 18.01 -0.59 6.98
CA ALA A 200 19.24 -1.06 6.34
C ALA A 200 20.39 -0.93 7.34
N ALA A 201 21.14 -1.99 7.65
CA ALA A 201 22.35 -1.82 8.47
C ALA A 201 23.46 -1.09 7.70
N SER A 202 23.40 -1.07 6.35
CA SER A 202 24.25 -0.27 5.46
C SER A 202 23.65 -0.20 4.05
N ALA A 203 24.14 0.70 3.19
CA ALA A 203 23.76 0.77 1.77
C ALA A 203 24.09 -0.51 0.97
N SER A 204 24.96 -1.37 1.49
CA SER A 204 25.29 -2.69 0.90
C SER A 204 24.54 -3.86 1.55
N ASP A 205 23.80 -3.62 2.62
CA ASP A 205 23.09 -4.67 3.35
C ASP A 205 21.70 -4.88 2.74
N THR A 206 21.57 -5.94 1.94
CA THR A 206 20.30 -6.35 1.34
C THR A 206 19.44 -7.19 2.29
N THR A 207 19.91 -7.46 3.52
CA THR A 207 19.21 -8.30 4.50
C THR A 207 18.16 -7.51 5.29
N TYR A 208 17.29 -6.79 4.60
CA TYR A 208 16.07 -6.29 5.22
C TYR A 208 15.23 -7.47 5.69
N ARG A 209 14.74 -7.45 6.92
CA ARG A 209 13.87 -8.48 7.47
C ARG A 209 12.59 -7.82 7.98
N GLU A 210 11.55 -8.61 8.08
CA GLU A 210 10.41 -8.26 8.93
C GLU A 210 10.90 -8.21 10.38
N GLU A 211 10.78 -7.04 11.02
CA GLU A 211 11.15 -6.84 12.42
C GLU A 211 10.00 -7.23 13.35
N SER A 212 8.79 -6.78 13.01
CA SER A 212 7.58 -7.14 13.76
C SER A 212 6.33 -7.01 12.90
N THR A 213 5.30 -7.76 13.28
CA THR A 213 3.95 -7.65 12.72
C THR A 213 2.95 -7.50 13.86
N LYS A 214 2.08 -6.49 13.75
CA LYS A 214 0.93 -6.28 14.64
C LYS A 214 -0.36 -6.52 13.86
N ARG A 215 -1.14 -7.52 14.28
CA ARG A 215 -2.48 -7.78 13.74
C ARG A 215 -3.46 -6.76 14.31
N TRP A 216 -4.24 -6.15 13.44
CA TRP A 216 -5.29 -5.21 13.78
C TRP A 216 -6.53 -5.90 14.37
N GLU A 217 -7.11 -5.26 15.40
CA GLU A 217 -8.43 -5.63 15.90
C GLU A 217 -9.50 -4.73 15.25
N ASP A 218 -10.41 -5.33 14.48
CA ASP A 218 -11.44 -4.60 13.76
C ASP A 218 -12.44 -3.92 14.73
N PRO A 219 -12.43 -2.57 14.86
CA PRO A 219 -13.29 -1.84 15.79
C PRO A 219 -14.77 -1.90 15.37
N GLY A 220 -15.05 -2.27 14.12
CA GLY A 220 -16.37 -2.51 13.59
C GLY A 220 -16.88 -3.93 13.84
N LYS A 221 -16.04 -4.89 14.26
CA LYS A 221 -16.46 -6.29 14.37
C LYS A 221 -17.64 -6.45 15.35
N GLY A 222 -18.69 -7.13 14.90
CA GLY A 222 -19.89 -7.39 15.70
C GLY A 222 -20.75 -6.16 16.03
N ASN A 223 -20.47 -4.99 15.42
CA ASN A 223 -21.20 -3.75 15.73
C ASN A 223 -21.41 -2.84 14.50
N LYS A 224 -22.03 -1.67 14.72
CA LYS A 224 -22.39 -0.70 13.65
C LYS A 224 -21.28 0.30 13.29
N LYS A 225 -20.15 0.32 14.01
CA LYS A 225 -19.01 1.20 13.72
C LYS A 225 -18.38 0.81 12.40
N ILE A 226 -17.71 1.77 11.77
CA ILE A 226 -16.87 1.51 10.60
C ILE A 226 -15.64 0.69 10.99
N SER A 227 -15.21 -0.18 10.10
CA SER A 227 -13.98 -0.96 10.20
C SER A 227 -12.80 -0.06 9.80
N LEU A 228 -12.40 0.84 10.72
CA LEU A 228 -11.44 1.91 10.47
C LEU A 228 -10.01 1.55 10.89
N VAL A 229 -9.08 1.80 9.98
CA VAL A 229 -7.63 1.90 10.21
C VAL A 229 -7.26 3.37 10.06
N ASP A 230 -6.59 3.94 11.06
CA ASP A 230 -6.19 5.34 11.05
C ASP A 230 -4.65 5.40 11.06
N LEU A 231 -4.06 5.75 9.92
CA LEU A 231 -2.62 5.91 9.72
C LEU A 231 -2.19 7.39 9.79
N THR A 232 -3.03 8.26 10.34
CA THR A 232 -2.71 9.68 10.49
C THR A 232 -1.81 9.92 11.71
N ILE A 233 -1.03 11.01 11.69
CA ILE A 233 0.03 11.33 12.66
C ILE A 233 -0.50 11.51 14.10
N LYS A 234 -1.82 11.64 14.30
CA LYS A 234 -2.42 12.12 15.56
C LYS A 234 -2.79 11.05 16.59
N ARG A 235 -2.40 9.78 16.42
CA ARG A 235 -2.68 8.70 17.38
C ARG A 235 -1.42 7.94 17.77
N ASP A 236 -1.42 7.37 18.98
CA ASP A 236 -0.35 6.53 19.54
C ASP A 236 -0.05 5.25 18.72
N ASP A 237 -0.87 4.96 17.70
CA ASP A 237 -0.69 3.89 16.70
C ASP A 237 -0.18 4.42 15.33
N ALA A 238 0.24 5.68 15.25
CA ALA A 238 0.77 6.27 14.02
C ALA A 238 2.03 5.51 13.60
N ILE A 239 2.07 5.12 12.33
CA ILE A 239 3.24 4.49 11.74
C ILE A 239 4.47 5.42 11.95
N ASP A 240 5.58 4.86 12.42
CA ASP A 240 6.88 5.52 12.64
C ASP A 240 7.61 5.95 11.34
N ASN A 241 6.86 6.41 10.34
CA ASN A 241 7.41 6.92 9.08
C ASN A 241 7.79 8.42 9.16
N ILE A 242 7.67 9.05 10.33
CA ILE A 242 7.65 10.51 10.49
C ILE A 242 9.04 11.17 10.58
N SER A 243 10.15 10.42 10.52
CA SER A 243 11.48 11.04 10.60
C SER A 243 12.04 11.63 9.28
N LEU A 244 11.27 11.70 8.19
CA LEU A 244 11.81 12.09 6.86
C LEU A 244 11.09 13.24 6.16
N VAL A 245 10.51 14.17 6.92
CA VAL A 245 10.07 15.46 6.32
C VAL A 245 11.02 16.55 6.79
N CYS A 246 12.21 16.64 6.16
CA CYS A 246 13.04 17.83 6.29
C CYS A 246 12.32 19.00 5.60
N HIS A 247 11.79 19.93 6.39
CA HIS A 247 11.36 21.24 5.91
C HIS A 247 12.61 22.04 5.49
N PRO A 248 12.70 22.56 4.24
CA PRO A 248 13.82 23.40 3.82
C PRO A 248 13.91 24.77 4.52
N ASP A 249 12.97 25.11 5.42
CA ASP A 249 12.76 26.49 5.88
C ASP A 249 13.19 26.77 7.33
N GLU A 250 13.91 25.86 8.00
CA GLU A 250 14.58 26.16 9.27
C GLU A 250 16.11 26.26 9.12
N MET A 251 16.53 27.07 8.14
CA MET A 251 17.85 27.70 8.14
C MET A 251 17.71 29.19 7.86
N ASP A 252 17.27 29.97 8.85
CA ASP A 252 17.94 31.25 9.06
C ASP A 252 17.78 31.79 10.49
N ALA A 253 18.92 32.14 11.08
CA ALA A 253 19.17 33.35 11.86
C ALA A 253 20.29 33.12 12.88
N GLY A 254 21.48 33.63 12.56
CA GLY A 254 22.41 34.09 13.59
C GLY A 254 23.81 33.49 13.57
N SER A 255 24.64 33.94 12.64
CA SER A 255 25.95 34.49 13.02
C SER A 255 26.54 35.28 11.86
N SER A 256 26.45 36.59 11.97
CA SER A 256 27.17 37.54 11.13
C SER A 256 28.67 37.38 11.35
N ILE A 257 29.44 37.04 10.31
CA ILE A 257 30.87 37.36 10.27
C ILE A 257 31.22 37.87 8.87
N SER A 258 31.69 39.12 8.87
CA SER A 258 32.16 39.90 7.72
C SER A 258 33.37 39.24 7.06
N LEU A 259 33.33 39.05 5.74
CA LEU A 259 34.52 38.72 4.96
C LEU A 259 35.27 40.00 4.58
N SER A 260 36.44 40.17 5.17
CA SER A 260 37.49 41.00 4.57
C SER A 260 38.85 40.32 4.70
N SER A 261 39.60 40.42 3.60
CA SER A 261 41.03 40.15 3.41
C SER A 261 41.52 38.70 3.20
N VAL A 262 42.13 38.56 2.01
CA VAL A 262 43.04 37.53 1.48
C VAL A 262 44.35 37.51 2.28
N ILE A 263 44.88 36.33 2.69
CA ILE A 263 46.32 35.97 2.78
C ILE A 263 46.48 34.41 2.83
N THR A 264 47.30 33.84 1.93
CA THR A 264 48.00 32.53 2.00
C THR A 264 49.42 32.71 2.58
N PRO A 265 50.32 31.72 2.87
CA PRO A 265 50.26 30.23 2.95
C PRO A 265 50.96 29.63 4.22
N ASP A 266 51.05 28.30 4.29
CA ASP A 266 52.05 27.44 4.96
C ASP A 266 52.45 27.65 6.44
N ASN A 267 52.27 26.59 7.26
CA ASN A 267 53.41 25.79 7.78
C ASN A 267 52.99 24.59 8.65
N LEU A 268 53.71 23.49 8.39
CA LEU A 268 53.83 22.28 9.19
C LEU A 268 54.26 22.55 10.63
N ARG A 269 53.74 21.78 11.59
CA ARG A 269 54.53 21.18 12.68
C ARG A 269 53.75 20.09 13.43
N LEU A 270 54.31 18.88 13.40
CA LEU A 270 54.04 17.83 14.38
C LEU A 270 54.49 18.30 15.75
N ASP A 271 53.69 18.00 16.78
CA ASP A 271 54.26 17.67 18.08
C ASP A 271 53.42 16.66 18.85
N SER A 272 54.13 15.94 19.71
CA SER A 272 53.81 14.61 20.20
C SER A 272 53.39 14.59 21.68
N LYS A 273 52.66 13.52 22.05
CA LYS A 273 52.42 12.98 23.42
C LYS A 273 51.47 13.75 24.36
N ALA A 274 50.34 13.12 24.70
CA ALA A 274 50.04 12.66 26.07
C ALA A 274 48.70 11.89 26.15
N LYS A 275 48.72 10.79 26.92
CA LYS A 275 47.59 9.91 27.27
C LYS A 275 46.68 10.59 28.31
N HIS A 276 45.35 10.45 28.19
CA HIS A 276 44.51 9.63 29.10
C HIS A 276 43.00 9.84 28.86
N ARG A 277 42.31 8.71 28.61
CA ARG A 277 40.92 8.33 28.95
C ARG A 277 39.85 9.43 29.07
N GLY A 278 38.97 9.45 28.08
CA GLY A 278 37.54 9.74 28.21
C GLY A 278 36.81 9.05 27.06
N ILE A 279 35.97 8.06 27.36
CA ILE A 279 35.06 7.46 26.38
C ILE A 279 33.97 8.50 26.14
N SER A 280 34.09 9.26 25.05
CA SER A 280 32.95 9.92 24.43
C SER A 280 32.67 9.18 23.14
N ASN A 281 31.49 8.56 23.02
CA ASN A 281 31.00 8.10 21.73
C ASN A 281 31.10 9.28 20.75
N PRO A 282 31.62 9.09 19.53
CA PRO A 282 31.63 10.16 18.55
C PRO A 282 30.18 10.57 18.31
N ILE A 283 29.86 11.83 18.62
CA ILE A 283 28.64 12.47 18.14
C ILE A 283 28.75 12.39 16.60
N PRO A 284 27.79 11.76 15.92
CA PRO A 284 27.84 11.69 14.47
C PRO A 284 27.98 13.10 13.90
N SER A 285 28.89 13.28 12.95
CA SER A 285 28.96 14.57 12.25
C SER A 285 27.62 14.83 11.56
N PRO A 286 27.16 16.08 11.44
CA PRO A 286 25.92 16.41 10.72
C PRO A 286 25.86 15.83 9.30
N ALA A 287 27.02 15.64 8.66
CA ALA A 287 27.12 14.99 7.36
C ALA A 287 26.75 13.50 7.36
N ALA A 288 27.00 12.77 8.44
CA ALA A 288 26.66 11.35 8.59
C ALA A 288 25.16 11.17 8.87
N GLU A 289 24.58 12.04 9.70
CA GLU A 289 23.13 12.09 9.93
C GLU A 289 22.37 12.50 8.66
N CYS A 290 22.84 13.51 7.92
CA CYS A 290 22.26 13.86 6.61
C CYS A 290 22.36 12.71 5.60
N GLN A 291 23.43 11.92 5.64
CA GLN A 291 23.62 10.79 4.72
C GLN A 291 22.72 9.61 5.10
N GLU A 292 22.50 9.35 6.39
CA GLU A 292 21.56 8.35 6.90
C GLU A 292 20.09 8.76 6.64
N LEU A 293 19.76 10.04 6.78
CA LEU A 293 18.45 10.61 6.43
C LEU A 293 18.20 10.53 4.91
N ALA A 294 19.18 10.89 4.07
CA ALA A 294 19.07 10.79 2.62
C ALA A 294 18.97 9.33 2.12
N LEU A 295 19.64 8.39 2.82
CA LEU A 295 19.49 6.96 2.56
C LEU A 295 18.07 6.49 2.93
N ASN A 296 17.55 6.91 4.08
CA ASN A 296 16.20 6.58 4.51
C ASN A 296 15.11 7.18 3.60
N GLU A 297 15.31 8.40 3.07
CA GLU A 297 14.43 9.00 2.04
C GLU A 297 14.42 8.19 0.72
N SER A 298 15.49 7.44 0.43
CA SER A 298 15.61 6.61 -0.78
C SER A 298 15.12 5.17 -0.61
N LEU A 299 14.81 4.72 0.62
CA LEU A 299 14.60 3.31 0.97
C LEU A 299 13.16 2.92 1.33
N GLY A 300 12.20 3.81 1.10
CA GLY A 300 10.77 3.57 1.37
C GLY A 300 10.39 3.72 2.85
N TYR A 301 9.15 3.41 3.17
CA TYR A 301 8.60 3.60 4.51
C TYR A 301 9.09 2.52 5.51
N GLN A 302 9.22 2.83 6.80
CA GLN A 302 9.61 1.85 7.82
C GLN A 302 8.51 0.82 8.10
N GLU A 303 7.24 1.22 7.97
CA GLU A 303 6.12 0.29 8.12
C GLU A 303 5.15 0.33 6.93
N THR A 304 4.59 -0.85 6.64
CA THR A 304 3.55 -1.06 5.64
C THR A 304 2.28 -1.54 6.32
N CYS A 305 1.15 -0.90 6.02
CA CYS A 305 -0.17 -1.39 6.37
C CYS A 305 -0.68 -2.34 5.26
N ILE A 306 -0.81 -3.62 5.56
CA ILE A 306 -1.31 -4.64 4.64
C ILE A 306 -2.77 -4.92 4.96
N VAL A 307 -3.65 -4.76 3.99
CA VAL A 307 -5.11 -4.85 4.13
C VAL A 307 -5.64 -5.93 3.20
N ASN A 308 -6.15 -7.03 3.74
CA ASN A 308 -7.01 -7.91 2.96
C ASN A 308 -8.45 -7.41 3.06
N ALA A 309 -8.97 -6.90 1.95
CA ALA A 309 -10.25 -6.21 1.87
C ALA A 309 -11.43 -7.10 1.46
N ALA A 310 -11.31 -8.43 1.56
CA ALA A 310 -12.34 -9.37 1.13
C ALA A 310 -13.71 -9.09 1.77
N ILE A 311 -14.68 -8.75 0.93
CA ILE A 311 -16.08 -8.53 1.31
C ILE A 311 -16.79 -9.86 1.48
N MET A 312 -16.57 -10.85 0.62
CA MET A 312 -17.05 -12.20 0.88
C MET A 312 -16.36 -12.77 2.13
N ALA A 313 -17.15 -13.20 3.12
CA ALA A 313 -16.65 -13.77 4.37
C ALA A 313 -16.73 -15.29 4.42
N SER A 314 -17.59 -15.89 3.57
CA SER A 314 -17.73 -17.34 3.48
C SER A 314 -17.29 -17.83 2.12
N SER A 315 -16.46 -18.85 2.11
CA SER A 315 -15.88 -19.39 0.89
C SER A 315 -16.71 -20.57 0.37
N TRP A 316 -16.64 -20.84 -0.94
CA TRP A 316 -17.46 -21.86 -1.59
C TRP A 316 -17.00 -23.30 -1.27
N PRO A 317 -17.86 -24.30 -1.09
CA PRO A 317 -19.32 -24.19 -1.03
C PRO A 317 -19.77 -23.52 0.27
N HIS A 318 -20.75 -22.61 0.17
CA HIS A 318 -21.26 -21.92 1.34
C HIS A 318 -22.02 -22.90 2.24
N GLY A 319 -21.78 -22.81 3.56
CA GLY A 319 -22.50 -23.62 4.54
C GLY A 319 -24.00 -23.28 4.62
N PRO A 320 -24.75 -23.91 5.55
CA PRO A 320 -26.21 -23.79 5.65
C PRO A 320 -26.74 -22.35 5.79
N GLY A 321 -25.89 -21.42 6.27
CA GLY A 321 -26.22 -20.00 6.41
C GLY A 321 -25.99 -19.14 5.16
N GLY A 322 -25.60 -19.74 4.02
CA GLY A 322 -25.39 -19.03 2.76
C GLY A 322 -24.18 -18.10 2.72
N LYS A 323 -24.21 -17.14 1.80
CA LYS A 323 -23.19 -16.10 1.63
C LYS A 323 -23.18 -15.17 2.86
N LYS A 324 -22.00 -14.95 3.43
CA LYS A 324 -21.77 -13.96 4.50
C LYS A 324 -20.84 -12.89 3.99
N PHE A 325 -21.00 -11.67 4.49
CA PHE A 325 -20.24 -10.52 4.01
C PHE A 325 -19.61 -9.73 5.16
N ASN A 326 -18.38 -9.29 4.93
CA ASN A 326 -17.65 -8.34 5.77
C ASN A 326 -17.99 -6.90 5.37
N LYS A 327 -17.70 -5.98 6.27
CA LYS A 327 -17.75 -4.54 5.95
C LYS A 327 -16.47 -4.14 5.20
N PRO A 328 -16.53 -3.13 4.32
CA PRO A 328 -15.34 -2.48 3.77
C PRO A 328 -14.39 -2.03 4.87
N ILE A 329 -13.09 -2.12 4.63
CA ILE A 329 -12.08 -1.52 5.51
C ILE A 329 -11.86 -0.08 5.05
N VAL A 330 -11.92 0.85 5.99
CA VAL A 330 -11.64 2.26 5.75
C VAL A 330 -10.25 2.55 6.25
N VAL A 331 -9.41 3.17 5.43
CA VAL A 331 -8.04 3.56 5.79
C VAL A 331 -7.88 5.06 5.64
N ASP A 332 -7.58 5.75 6.72
CA ASP A 332 -7.25 7.18 6.72
C ASP A 332 -5.72 7.34 6.67
N ILE A 333 -5.20 8.12 5.70
CA ILE A 333 -3.75 8.31 5.47
C ILE A 333 -3.46 9.79 5.23
N ASP A 334 -2.47 10.36 5.93
CA ASP A 334 -1.98 11.71 5.64
C ASP A 334 -1.09 11.71 4.39
N LEU A 335 -1.50 12.36 3.29
CA LEU A 335 -0.76 12.37 2.00
C LEU A 335 -0.31 13.79 1.59
N PRO A 336 0.71 13.94 0.73
CA PRO A 336 1.13 15.24 0.22
C PRO A 336 0.06 15.87 -0.67
N THR A 337 -0.02 17.20 -0.69
CA THR A 337 -0.84 17.96 -1.65
C THR A 337 -0.11 18.10 -2.98
N TRP A 338 -0.85 18.18 -4.10
CA TRP A 338 -0.23 18.48 -5.41
C TRP A 338 -0.01 19.98 -5.64
N GLU A 339 -0.70 20.84 -4.88
CA GLU A 339 -0.37 22.27 -4.77
C GLU A 339 0.63 22.45 -3.62
N LYS A 340 1.78 23.09 -3.89
CA LYS A 340 2.73 23.54 -2.87
C LYS A 340 2.33 24.91 -2.33
#